data_AF-A0A7I7SCR7-F1
#
_entry.id   AF-A0A7I7SCR7-F1
#
_cell.length_a   1.000
_cell.length_b   1.000
_cell.length_c   1.000
_cell.angle_alpha   90.00
_cell.angle_beta   90.00
_cell.angle_gamma   90.00
#
_symmetry.space_group_name_H-M   'P 1'
#
loop_
_entity.id
_entity.type
_entity.pdbx_description
1 polymer ?
#
loop_
_entity_poly.entity_id
_entity_poly.type
_entity_poly.pdbx_seq_one_letter_code
_entity_poly.pdbx_strand_id
1 'polypeptide(L)' 'MQEATLEQIGVRTWRVVDGDGRELVRLTGLVPTILGPAAASLVADHGYPRGDWVPDQRGSGFRYVPADPAQGG' A
#
# COMPACT_ATOMS: atom_id res chain seq x y z
N MET A 1 -7.12 -8.15 -10.51
CA MET A 1 -6.09 -8.13 -9.45
C MET A 1 -6.51 -7.08 -8.46
N GLN A 2 -6.35 -7.31 -7.15
CA GLN A 2 -6.65 -6.27 -6.17
C GLN A 2 -5.53 -5.22 -6.24
N GLU A 3 -5.89 -3.98 -6.49
CA GLU A 3 -4.97 -2.85 -6.57
C GLU A 3 -5.12 -2.00 -5.30
N ALA A 4 -4.01 -1.47 -4.81
CA ALA A 4 -4.01 -0.52 -3.70
C ALA A 4 -2.95 0.55 -3.91
N THR A 5 -3.26 1.78 -3.52
CA THR A 5 -2.38 2.93 -3.64
C THR A 5 -2.24 3.61 -2.29
N LEU A 6 -1.01 3.86 -1.88
CA LEU A 6 -0.68 4.63 -0.68
C LEU A 6 -0.45 6.09 -1.10
N GLU A 7 -1.31 6.98 -0.64
CA GLU A 7 -1.31 8.39 -0.96
C GLU A 7 -0.97 9.23 0.27
N GLN A 8 -0.18 10.29 0.08
CA GLN A 8 0.08 11.28 1.11
C GLN A 8 -1.07 12.30 1.14
N ILE A 9 -1.73 12.46 2.29
CA ILE A 9 -2.83 13.41 2.49
C ILE A 9 -2.49 14.53 3.49
N GLY A 10 -1.26 14.54 4.02
CA GLY A 10 -0.75 15.57 4.90
C GLY A 10 0.75 15.41 5.16
N VAL A 11 1.34 16.29 5.97
CA VAL A 11 2.80 16.34 6.21
C VAL A 11 3.38 14.98 6.65
N ARG A 12 2.60 14.18 7.41
CA ARG A 12 2.97 12.83 7.82
C ARG A 12 1.80 11.84 7.75
N THR A 13 0.71 12.23 7.09
CA THR A 13 -0.51 11.43 7.07
C THR A 13 -0.66 10.78 5.72
N TRP A 14 -0.89 9.48 5.74
CA TRP A 14 -1.00 8.64 4.57
C TRP A 14 -2.28 7.84 4.63
N ARG A 15 -2.88 7.59 3.48
CA ARG A 15 -4.02 6.69 3.35
C ARG A 15 -3.71 5.65 2.28
N VAL A 16 -4.19 4.44 2.50
CA VAL A 16 -4.26 3.41 1.46
C VAL A 16 -5.67 3.44 0.88
N VAL A 17 -5.77 3.54 -0.44
CA VAL A 17 -7.02 3.44 -1.18
C VAL A 17 -6.99 2.24 -2.10
N ASP A 18 -8.14 1.60 -2.31
CA ASP A 18 -8.28 0.52 -3.29
C ASP A 18 -8.49 1.07 -4.72
N GLY A 19 -8.70 0.18 -5.70
CA GLY A 19 -8.95 0.55 -7.10
C GLY A 19 -10.22 1.40 -7.32
N ASP A 20 -11.22 1.27 -6.46
CA ASP A 20 -12.44 2.09 -6.46
C ASP A 20 -12.28 3.41 -5.67
N GLY A 21 -11.10 3.66 -5.09
CA GLY A 21 -10.79 4.88 -4.34
C GLY A 21 -11.33 4.90 -2.90
N ARG A 22 -11.78 3.77 -2.36
CA ARG A 22 -12.21 3.65 -0.96
C ARG A 22 -10.99 3.57 -0.05
N GLU A 23 -11.01 4.36 1.01
CA GLU A 23 -9.97 4.31 2.04
C GLU A 23 -10.04 2.98 2.80
N LEU A 24 -8.92 2.25 2.79
CA LEU A 24 -8.74 0.97 3.46
C LEU A 24 -8.00 1.13 4.79
N VAL A 25 -6.96 1.95 4.80
CA VAL A 25 -6.05 2.13 5.94
C VAL A 25 -5.63 3.59 6.02
N ARG A 26 -5.50 4.12 7.24
CA ARG A 26 -4.93 5.45 7.50
C ARG A 26 -3.78 5.34 8.48
N LEU A 27 -2.63 5.89 8.11
CA LEU A 27 -1.39 5.82 8.89
C LEU A 27 -0.80 7.21 9.07
N THR A 28 -0.06 7.39 10.16
CA THR A 28 0.70 8.62 10.41
C THR A 28 2.15 8.26 10.70
N GLY A 29 3.09 8.82 9.94
CA GLY A 29 4.50 8.51 10.06
C GLY A 29 5.32 8.95 8.84
N LEU A 30 6.60 8.61 8.87
CA LEU A 30 7.49 8.76 7.73
C LEU A 30 7.35 7.56 6.80
N VAL A 31 7.60 7.72 5.50
CA VAL A 31 7.55 6.63 4.51
C VAL A 31 8.16 5.32 5.02
N PRO A 32 9.44 5.26 5.46
CA PRO A 32 10.05 3.98 5.87
C PRO A 32 9.36 3.31 7.07
N THR A 33 8.60 4.06 7.87
CA THR A 33 7.90 3.52 9.05
C THR A 33 6.48 3.04 8.74
N ILE A 34 5.89 3.47 7.63
CA ILE A 34 4.49 3.16 7.31
C ILE A 34 4.30 2.07 6.25
N LEU A 35 5.29 1.81 5.38
CA LEU A 35 5.13 0.83 4.30
C LEU A 35 4.86 -0.59 4.84
N GLY A 36 5.60 -1.01 5.86
CA GLY A 36 5.41 -2.30 6.52
C GLY A 36 4.01 -2.45 7.14
N PRO A 37 3.60 -1.55 8.06
CA PRO A 37 2.25 -1.57 8.63
C PRO A 37 1.12 -1.48 7.58
N ALA A 38 1.30 -0.69 6.53
CA ALA A 38 0.34 -0.60 5.43
C ALA A 38 0.17 -1.94 4.70
N ALA A 39 1.28 -2.60 4.36
CA ALA A 39 1.25 -3.92 3.72
C ALA A 39 0.66 -4.98 4.64
N ALA A 40 1.03 -4.98 5.92
CA ALA A 40 0.50 -5.93 6.90
C ALA A 40 -1.02 -5.80 7.06
N SER A 41 -1.54 -4.56 7.12
CA SER A 41 -2.99 -4.30 7.22
C SER A 41 -3.73 -4.73 5.96
N LEU A 42 -3.17 -4.50 4.76
CA LEU A 42 -3.76 -4.98 3.52
C LEU A 42 -3.92 -6.51 3.50
N VAL A 43 -2.89 -7.24 3.93
CA VAL A 43 -2.91 -8.70 3.96
C VAL A 43 -3.84 -9.23 5.05
N ALA A 44 -3.75 -8.69 6.27
CA ALA A 44 -4.49 -9.20 7.42
C ALA A 44 -5.98 -8.82 7.42
N ASP A 45 -6.30 -7.57 7.07
CA ASP A 45 -7.65 -7.01 7.23
C ASP A 45 -8.43 -6.97 5.91
N HIS A 46 -7.75 -6.87 4.77
CA HIS A 46 -8.39 -6.69 3.45
C HIS A 46 -8.18 -7.88 2.50
N GLY A 47 -7.43 -8.91 2.93
CA GLY A 47 -7.24 -10.14 2.16
C GLY A 47 -6.37 -9.98 0.92
N TYR A 48 -5.55 -8.94 0.85
CA TYR A 48 -4.60 -8.76 -0.25
C TYR A 48 -3.54 -9.87 -0.21
N PRO A 49 -3.06 -10.33 -1.37
CA PRO A 49 -1.86 -11.18 -1.41
C PRO A 49 -0.66 -10.43 -0.82
N ARG A 50 0.31 -11.17 -0.30
CA ARG A 50 1.60 -10.57 0.11
C ARG A 50 2.24 -9.87 -1.09
N GLY A 51 2.95 -8.79 -0.82
CA GLY A 51 3.50 -7.91 -1.84
C GLY A 51 4.20 -6.71 -1.22
N ASP A 52 4.73 -5.87 -2.09
CA ASP A 52 5.58 -4.74 -1.75
C ASP A 52 5.06 -3.43 -2.33
N TRP A 53 5.49 -2.33 -1.73
CA TRP A 53 5.16 -0.98 -2.19
C TRP A 53 6.21 -0.49 -3.19
N VAL A 54 5.78 -0.17 -4.41
CA VAL A 54 6.62 0.46 -5.42
C VAL A 54 6.30 1.95 -5.53
N PRO A 55 7.29 2.86 -5.62
CA PRO A 55 7.02 4.27 -5.86
C PRO A 55 6.23 4.45 -7.15
N ASP A 56 5.11 5.18 -7.11
CA ASP A 56 4.36 5.49 -8.32
C ASP A 56 5.10 6.58 -9.10
N GLN A 57 5.53 6.26 -10.32
CA GLN A 57 6.33 7.18 -11.14
C GLN A 57 5.59 8.45 -11.59
N ARG A 58 4.27 8.54 -11.36
CA ARG A 58 3.44 9.68 -11.76
C ARG A 58 3.09 10.61 -10.59
N GLY A 59 3.49 10.29 -9.36
CA GLY A 59 3.12 11.10 -8.19
C GLY A 59 3.98 10.86 -6.94
N SER A 60 3.53 11.39 -5.81
CA SER A 60 4.19 11.24 -4.50
C SER A 60 3.66 10.06 -3.67
N GLY A 61 3.10 9.06 -4.35
CA GLY A 61 2.48 7.87 -3.73
C GLY A 61 3.24 6.58 -4.01
N PHE A 62 2.70 5.48 -3.49
CA PHE A 62 3.19 4.13 -3.74
C PHE A 62 2.05 3.25 -4.25
N ARG A 63 2.37 2.33 -5.15
CA ARG A 63 1.44 1.28 -5.59
C ARG A 63 1.78 -0.02 -4.90
N TYR A 64 0.78 -0.74 -4.45
CA TYR A 64 0.96 -2.09 -3.94
C TYR A 64 1.08 -3.07 -5.10
N VAL A 65 2.18 -3.81 -5.13
CA VAL A 65 2.43 -4.84 -6.14
C VAL A 65 2.45 -6.18 -5.41
N PRO A 66 1.45 -7.04 -5.63
CA PRO A 66 1.48 -8.42 -5.17
C PRO A 66 2.80 -9.08 -5.56
N ALA A 67 3.44 -9.76 -4.61
CA ALA A 67 4.55 -10.63 -4.93
C ALA A 67 3.99 -11.72 -5.85
N ASP A 68 4.58 -11.83 -7.05
CA ASP A 68 4.17 -12.86 -7.98
C ASP A 68 4.39 -14.23 -7.32
N PRO A 69 3.35 -15.09 -7.23
CA PRO A 69 3.48 -16.38 -6.57
C PRO A 69 4.46 -17.33 -7.30
N ALA A 70 4.93 -16.99 -8.52
CA ALA A 70 5.88 -17.79 -9.28
C ALA A 70 7.35 -17.44 -9.05
N GLN A 71 7.70 -16.49 -8.17
CA GLN A 71 9.10 -16.13 -7.85
C GLN A 71 9.59 -16.60 -6.47
N GLY A 72 8.91 -17.57 -5.86
CA GLY A 72 9.38 -18.25 -4.64
C GLY A 72 9.59 -19.75 -4.90
N GLY A 73 10.75 -20.10 -5.47
CA GLY A 73 11.26 -21.47 -5.58
C GLY A 73 12.48 -21.66 -4.70
#